data_AF-A0A3D3P2W3-F1
#
_entry.id   AF-A0A3D3P2W3-F1
#
_cell.length_a   1.000
_cell.length_b   1.000
_cell.length_c   1.000
_cell.angle_alpha   90.00
_cell.angle_beta   90.00
_cell.angle_gamma   90.00
#
_symmetry.space_group_name_H-M   'P 1'
#
loop_
_entity.id
_entity.type
_entity.pdbx_description
1 polymer ?
#
loop_
_entity_poly.entity_id
_entity_poly.type
_entity_poly.pdbx_seq_one_letter_code
_entity_poly.pdbx_strand_id
1 'polypeptide(L)'
;EIREFCLRPEHETAGIKVEHYIVSSGLQALLDGCSLAGKVKAIFGCEFGEDEQGRISFPKRTISHTTKTQYLFRINKGMLGHDDDVNDHMPTGARPIPFENMIYVGDGPTDVPCFTVMKKNGGHAIAVYNPKDQTGRSFQKCFQLCNHADRVKHIAPADYRKGSHLRLLLEEMVKEVADRILQERLEEGQQGRVAAPGF
;
A
#
# COMPACT_ATOMS: atom_id res chain seq x y z
N GLU A 1 1.74 3.58 -16.29
CA GLU A 1 2.22 4.92 -15.86
C GLU A 1 3.26 4.90 -14.76
N ILE A 2 2.95 4.85 -13.44
CA ILE A 2 4.01 4.92 -12.39
C ILE A 2 5.11 3.86 -12.61
N ARG A 3 4.70 2.63 -12.93
CA ARG A 3 5.61 1.54 -13.31
C ARG A 3 6.60 1.94 -14.41
N GLU A 4 6.10 2.52 -15.49
CA GLU A 4 6.88 2.87 -16.69
C GLU A 4 7.76 4.11 -16.48
N PHE A 5 7.34 5.04 -15.62
CA PHE A 5 8.05 6.30 -15.41
C PHE A 5 9.07 6.25 -14.25
N CYS A 6 8.85 5.39 -13.24
CA CYS A 6 9.67 5.36 -12.03
C CYS A 6 10.69 4.22 -12.02
N LEU A 7 10.47 3.14 -12.76
CA LEU A 7 11.42 2.03 -12.82
C LEU A 7 12.37 2.20 -14.00
N ARG A 8 13.67 1.93 -13.76
CA ARG A 8 14.71 1.89 -14.78
C ARG A 8 14.92 0.44 -15.24
N PRO A 9 15.54 0.19 -16.41
CA PRO A 9 15.80 -1.16 -16.89
C PRO A 9 16.56 -2.06 -15.89
N GLU A 10 17.41 -1.48 -15.05
CA GLU A 10 18.13 -2.22 -14.00
C GLU A 10 17.18 -2.71 -12.91
N HIS A 11 16.17 -1.92 -12.54
CA HIS A 11 15.13 -2.32 -11.58
C HIS A 11 14.31 -3.50 -12.12
N GLU A 12 13.91 -3.43 -13.40
CA GLU A 12 13.14 -4.48 -14.04
C GLU A 12 13.94 -5.78 -14.18
N THR A 13 15.21 -5.67 -14.57
CA THR A 13 16.13 -6.83 -14.67
C THR A 13 16.35 -7.48 -13.31
N ALA A 14 16.40 -6.68 -12.24
CA ALA A 14 16.46 -7.19 -10.88
C ALA A 14 15.13 -7.80 -10.40
N GLY A 15 14.04 -7.72 -11.17
CA GLY A 15 12.72 -8.23 -10.80
C GLY A 15 11.94 -7.33 -9.83
N ILE A 16 12.28 -6.05 -9.76
CA ILE A 16 11.56 -5.05 -8.95
C ILE A 16 10.31 -4.62 -9.72
N LYS A 17 9.16 -4.62 -9.04
CA LYS A 17 7.86 -4.27 -9.60
C LYS A 17 7.07 -3.41 -8.62
N VAL A 18 6.25 -2.51 -9.16
CA VAL A 18 5.28 -1.74 -8.37
C VAL A 18 3.92 -2.43 -8.42
N GLU A 19 3.31 -2.71 -7.28
CA GLU A 19 1.96 -3.26 -7.20
C GLU A 19 1.02 -2.27 -6.50
N HIS A 20 -0.22 -2.20 -6.98
CA HIS A 20 -1.24 -1.31 -6.44
C HIS A 20 -2.34 -2.12 -5.76
N TYR A 21 -2.75 -1.69 -4.58
CA TYR A 21 -3.77 -2.36 -3.77
C TYR A 21 -4.78 -1.33 -3.29
N ILE A 22 -6.06 -1.73 -3.23
CA ILE A 22 -7.11 -0.90 -2.64
C ILE A 22 -7.64 -1.59 -1.39
N VAL A 23 -7.63 -0.89 -0.26
CA VAL A 23 -8.27 -1.34 0.99
C VAL A 23 -9.35 -0.32 1.35
N SER A 24 -10.62 -0.69 1.15
CA SER A 24 -11.76 0.22 1.24
C SER A 24 -12.79 -0.29 2.26
N SER A 25 -13.36 0.63 3.03
CA SER A 25 -14.57 0.37 3.82
C SER A 25 -15.86 0.45 2.99
N GLY A 26 -15.76 0.79 1.71
CA GLY A 26 -16.87 0.77 0.76
C GLY A 26 -17.13 -0.62 0.19
N LEU A 27 -18.17 -0.73 -0.64
CA LEU A 27 -18.56 -1.98 -1.29
C LEU A 27 -17.56 -2.36 -2.39
N GLN A 28 -17.07 -3.59 -2.35
CA GLN A 28 -16.12 -4.11 -3.32
C GLN A 28 -16.70 -4.15 -4.73
N ALA A 29 -17.97 -4.58 -4.87
CA ALA A 29 -18.67 -4.67 -6.15
C ALA A 29 -18.67 -3.35 -6.95
N LEU A 30 -18.70 -2.20 -6.26
CA LEU A 30 -18.62 -0.89 -6.93
C LEU A 30 -17.21 -0.61 -7.49
N LEU A 31 -16.17 -1.07 -6.79
CA LEU A 31 -14.79 -0.94 -7.23
C LEU A 31 -14.46 -1.96 -8.33
N ASP A 32 -15.03 -3.16 -8.26
CA ASP A 32 -14.89 -4.19 -9.30
C ASP A 32 -15.50 -3.72 -10.62
N GLY A 33 -16.61 -2.97 -10.56
CA GLY A 33 -17.25 -2.35 -11.72
C GLY A 33 -16.57 -1.06 -12.23
N CYS A 34 -15.53 -0.55 -11.56
CA CYS A 34 -14.90 0.72 -11.94
C CYS A 34 -13.66 0.51 -12.83
N SER A 35 -13.25 1.57 -13.53
CA SER A 35 -12.08 1.55 -14.44
C SER A 35 -10.73 1.30 -13.76
N LEU A 36 -10.69 1.25 -12.42
CA LEU A 36 -9.51 0.92 -11.64
C LEU A 36 -9.32 -0.59 -11.43
N ALA A 37 -10.37 -1.41 -11.56
CA ALA A 37 -10.31 -2.84 -11.24
C ALA A 37 -9.18 -3.57 -11.99
N GLY A 38 -9.07 -3.32 -13.30
CA GLY A 38 -8.00 -3.90 -14.14
C GLY A 38 -6.62 -3.26 -13.96
N LYS A 39 -6.47 -2.25 -13.09
CA LYS A 39 -5.21 -1.51 -12.88
C LYS A 39 -4.57 -1.80 -11.52
N VAL A 40 -5.23 -2.56 -10.66
CA VAL A 40 -4.77 -2.90 -9.32
C VAL A 40 -4.58 -4.41 -9.19
N LYS A 41 -3.69 -4.83 -8.29
CA LYS A 41 -3.36 -6.24 -8.05
C LYS A 41 -4.46 -6.93 -7.25
N ALA A 42 -5.04 -6.25 -6.28
CA ALA A 42 -6.20 -6.71 -5.52
C ALA A 42 -7.01 -5.53 -4.95
N ILE A 43 -8.30 -5.76 -4.76
CA ILE A 43 -9.24 -4.88 -4.08
C ILE A 43 -9.77 -5.63 -2.86
N PHE A 44 -9.71 -4.98 -1.71
CA PHE A 44 -10.32 -5.45 -0.47
C PHE A 44 -11.41 -4.46 -0.09
N GLY A 45 -12.66 -4.88 -0.24
CA GLY A 45 -13.84 -4.11 0.15
C GLY A 45 -14.80 -4.87 1.05
N CYS A 46 -15.84 -4.18 1.50
CA CYS A 46 -17.01 -4.78 2.11
C CYS A 46 -17.79 -5.59 1.07
N GLU A 47 -18.36 -6.72 1.48
CA GLU A 47 -19.10 -7.64 0.61
C GLU A 47 -20.42 -8.06 1.25
N PHE A 48 -21.42 -8.23 0.40
CA PHE A 48 -22.65 -8.92 0.74
C PHE A 48 -22.53 -10.41 0.39
N GLY A 49 -23.19 -11.25 1.17
CA GLY A 49 -23.45 -12.63 0.82
C GLY A 49 -24.67 -12.70 -0.07
N GLU A 50 -24.61 -13.54 -1.09
CA GLU A 50 -25.71 -13.81 -1.99
C GLU A 50 -26.27 -15.21 -1.73
N ASP A 51 -27.58 -15.37 -1.86
CA ASP A 51 -28.22 -16.70 -1.87
C ASP A 51 -27.96 -17.44 -3.20
N GLU A 52 -28.46 -18.68 -3.32
CA GLU A 52 -28.31 -19.49 -4.54
C GLU A 52 -28.93 -18.83 -5.79
N GLN A 53 -29.74 -17.79 -5.62
CA GLN A 53 -30.43 -17.06 -6.68
C GLN A 53 -29.74 -15.71 -6.97
N GLY A 54 -28.57 -15.44 -6.39
CA GLY A 54 -27.79 -14.21 -6.58
C GLY A 54 -28.37 -13.00 -5.84
N ARG A 55 -29.25 -13.20 -4.85
CA ARG A 55 -29.83 -12.09 -4.08
C ARG A 55 -29.04 -11.82 -2.83
N ILE A 56 -28.76 -10.55 -2.56
CA ILE A 56 -28.13 -10.10 -1.32
C ILE A 56 -28.97 -10.56 -0.12
N SER A 57 -28.37 -11.36 0.75
CA SER A 57 -29.04 -12.01 1.89
C SER A 57 -28.48 -11.58 3.25
N PHE A 58 -27.18 -11.30 3.37
CA PHE A 58 -26.56 -10.87 4.63
C PHE A 58 -25.22 -10.14 4.40
N PRO A 59 -24.67 -9.40 5.38
CA PRO A 59 -23.31 -8.86 5.30
C PRO A 59 -22.28 -9.99 5.44
N LYS A 60 -21.53 -10.28 4.37
CA LYS A 60 -20.51 -11.34 4.37
C LYS A 60 -19.18 -10.85 4.93
N ARG A 61 -18.79 -9.62 4.59
CA ARG A 61 -17.52 -9.04 5.03
C ARG A 61 -17.63 -7.55 5.26
N THR A 62 -17.08 -7.10 6.38
CA THR A 62 -16.99 -5.67 6.72
C THR A 62 -15.54 -5.29 6.93
N ILE A 63 -15.10 -4.26 6.22
CA ILE A 63 -13.80 -3.62 6.42
C ILE A 63 -14.04 -2.30 7.16
N SER A 64 -13.59 -2.23 8.40
CA SER A 64 -13.64 -1.04 9.23
C SER A 64 -12.26 -0.40 9.39
N HIS A 65 -12.21 0.75 10.05
CA HIS A 65 -10.96 1.42 10.42
C HIS A 65 -9.98 0.52 11.22
N THR A 66 -10.48 -0.45 11.99
CA THR A 66 -9.62 -1.39 12.72
C THR A 66 -9.08 -2.50 11.81
N THR A 67 -9.92 -3.02 10.90
CA THR A 67 -9.55 -4.19 10.08
C THR A 67 -8.70 -3.83 8.86
N LYS A 68 -8.64 -2.57 8.42
CA LYS A 68 -7.73 -2.16 7.32
C LYS A 68 -6.27 -2.55 7.57
N THR A 69 -5.83 -2.49 8.83
CA THR A 69 -4.47 -2.89 9.21
C THR A 69 -4.18 -4.37 8.94
N GLN A 70 -5.17 -5.25 9.13
CA GLN A 70 -5.06 -6.67 8.81
C GLN A 70 -4.73 -6.87 7.33
N TYR A 71 -5.35 -6.08 6.43
CA TYR A 71 -5.07 -6.17 5.00
C TYR A 71 -3.67 -5.70 4.63
N LEU A 72 -3.06 -4.77 5.37
CA LEU A 72 -1.65 -4.44 5.17
C LEU A 72 -0.75 -5.64 5.51
N PHE A 73 -1.05 -6.38 6.59
CA PHE A 73 -0.34 -7.61 6.92
C PHE A 73 -0.58 -8.72 5.89
N ARG A 74 -1.79 -8.83 5.33
CA ARG A 74 -2.08 -9.76 4.23
C ARG A 74 -1.25 -9.46 2.99
N ILE A 75 -1.23 -8.20 2.55
CA ILE A 75 -0.40 -7.76 1.43
C ILE A 75 1.07 -8.04 1.72
N ASN A 76 1.52 -7.73 2.94
CA ASN A 76 2.90 -7.98 3.38
C ASN A 76 3.28 -9.47 3.26
N LYS A 77 2.37 -10.38 3.60
CA LYS A 77 2.55 -11.84 3.50
C LYS A 77 2.22 -12.42 2.11
N GLY A 78 1.68 -11.63 1.18
CA GLY A 78 1.19 -12.12 -0.11
C GLY A 78 -0.11 -12.94 -0.03
N MET A 79 -0.83 -12.87 1.09
CA MET A 79 -2.06 -13.62 1.39
C MET A 79 -3.30 -12.86 0.90
N LEU A 80 -3.45 -12.79 -0.42
CA LEU A 80 -4.52 -12.02 -1.07
C LEU A 80 -5.85 -12.79 -1.17
N GLY A 81 -5.80 -14.13 -1.08
CA GLY A 81 -6.98 -15.00 -1.11
C GLY A 81 -7.77 -14.90 0.18
N HIS A 82 -9.09 -15.13 0.10
CA HIS A 82 -9.97 -14.99 1.26
C HIS A 82 -9.76 -16.07 2.32
N ASP A 83 -9.38 -17.27 1.90
CA ASP A 83 -9.16 -18.45 2.75
C ASP A 83 -7.71 -18.56 3.26
N ASP A 84 -6.84 -17.62 2.90
CA ASP A 84 -5.46 -17.60 3.38
C ASP A 84 -5.44 -17.30 4.89
N ASP A 85 -4.84 -18.20 5.69
CA ASP A 85 -4.71 -18.00 7.13
C ASP A 85 -3.67 -16.93 7.44
N VAL A 86 -4.17 -15.72 7.70
CA VAL A 86 -3.34 -14.55 8.03
C VAL A 86 -2.63 -14.72 9.38
N ASN A 87 -3.04 -15.67 10.23
CA ASN A 87 -2.44 -15.86 11.55
C ASN A 87 -1.13 -16.64 11.50
N ASP A 88 -0.84 -17.34 10.41
CA ASP A 88 0.41 -18.08 10.27
C ASP A 88 1.61 -17.14 10.34
N HIS A 89 2.55 -17.46 11.22
CA HIS A 89 3.75 -16.66 11.39
C HIS A 89 4.64 -16.77 10.15
N MET A 90 4.86 -15.63 9.47
CA MET A 90 5.79 -15.54 8.35
C MET A 90 7.01 -14.69 8.76
N PRO A 91 8.21 -15.27 8.80
CA PRO A 91 9.45 -14.54 9.09
C PRO A 91 9.63 -13.37 8.13
N THR A 92 10.19 -12.25 8.59
CA THR A 92 10.28 -11.01 7.80
C THR A 92 10.96 -11.20 6.45
N GLY A 93 12.03 -11.99 6.37
CA GLY A 93 12.74 -12.26 5.11
C GLY A 93 11.99 -13.14 4.11
N ALA A 94 10.95 -13.87 4.55
CA ALA A 94 10.10 -14.68 3.68
C ALA A 94 8.89 -13.89 3.14
N ARG A 95 8.71 -12.64 3.59
CA ARG A 95 7.55 -11.82 3.22
C ARG A 95 7.76 -11.24 1.83
N PRO A 96 6.85 -11.51 0.87
CA PRO A 96 7.03 -11.08 -0.51
C PRO A 96 7.03 -9.55 -0.68
N ILE A 97 6.35 -8.81 0.21
CA ILE A 97 6.29 -7.35 0.17
C ILE A 97 6.62 -6.80 1.56
N PRO A 98 7.90 -6.55 1.90
CA PRO A 98 8.29 -5.91 3.15
C PRO A 98 7.60 -4.55 3.37
N PHE A 99 7.30 -4.19 4.61
CA PHE A 99 6.59 -2.93 4.94
C PHE A 99 7.39 -1.67 4.55
N GLU A 100 8.71 -1.72 4.68
CA GLU A 100 9.65 -0.70 4.20
C GLU A 100 9.59 -0.45 2.69
N ASN A 101 9.01 -1.38 1.92
CA ASN A 101 8.79 -1.24 0.48
C ASN A 101 7.38 -0.71 0.16
N MET A 102 6.55 -0.45 1.18
CA MET A 102 5.17 -0.02 0.99
C MET A 102 5.01 1.49 1.14
N ILE A 103 4.15 2.06 0.28
CA ILE A 103 3.67 3.43 0.38
C ILE A 103 2.15 3.37 0.60
N TYR A 104 1.70 3.88 1.74
CA TYR A 104 0.29 3.91 2.10
C TYR A 104 -0.29 5.31 1.96
N VAL A 105 -1.43 5.42 1.28
CA VAL A 105 -2.16 6.68 1.09
C VAL A 105 -3.53 6.55 1.75
N GLY A 106 -3.87 7.46 2.66
CA GLY A 106 -5.14 7.47 3.39
C GLY A 106 -5.64 8.89 3.65
N ASP A 107 -6.95 9.06 3.84
CA ASP A 107 -7.60 10.38 3.77
C ASP A 107 -8.18 10.88 5.11
N GLY A 108 -7.84 10.23 6.23
CA GLY A 108 -8.27 10.76 7.51
C GLY A 108 -8.10 9.88 8.74
N PRO A 109 -8.87 10.18 9.80
CA PRO A 109 -8.79 9.50 11.09
C PRO A 109 -9.00 7.99 11.03
N THR A 110 -9.78 7.49 10.07
CA THR A 110 -10.02 6.05 9.90
C THR A 110 -8.77 5.27 9.52
N ASP A 111 -7.74 5.96 9.00
CA ASP A 111 -6.48 5.33 8.59
C ASP A 111 -5.35 5.57 9.58
N VAL A 112 -5.61 6.20 10.74
CA VAL A 112 -4.65 6.36 11.85
C VAL A 112 -3.97 5.05 12.26
N PRO A 113 -4.70 3.92 12.39
CA PRO A 113 -4.06 2.64 12.70
C PRO A 113 -3.10 2.20 11.58
N CYS A 114 -3.46 2.40 10.31
CA CYS A 114 -2.61 2.08 9.16
C CYS A 114 -1.34 2.92 9.15
N PHE A 115 -1.43 4.24 9.35
CA PHE A 115 -0.26 5.12 9.45
C PHE A 115 0.68 4.69 10.58
N THR A 116 0.12 4.27 11.72
CA THR A 116 0.89 3.74 12.84
C THR A 116 1.62 2.45 12.49
N VAL A 117 0.96 1.51 11.82
CA VAL A 117 1.57 0.25 11.37
C VAL A 117 2.69 0.53 10.38
N MET A 118 2.45 1.39 9.39
CA MET A 118 3.45 1.76 8.39
C MET A 118 4.70 2.35 9.06
N LYS A 119 4.53 3.37 9.91
CA LYS A 119 5.66 3.99 10.61
C LYS A 119 6.45 3.00 11.47
N LYS A 120 5.76 2.13 12.23
CA LYS A 120 6.41 1.14 13.10
C LYS A 120 7.25 0.12 12.34
N ASN A 121 6.89 -0.18 11.08
CA ASN A 121 7.56 -1.20 10.27
C ASN A 121 8.40 -0.59 9.14
N GLY A 122 8.80 0.68 9.25
CA GLY A 122 9.70 1.34 8.29
C GLY A 122 9.05 1.77 6.97
N GLY A 123 7.73 1.61 6.83
CA GLY A 123 7.00 1.96 5.62
C GLY A 123 6.69 3.45 5.48
N HIS A 124 6.28 3.85 4.28
CA HIS A 124 5.98 5.23 3.92
C HIS A 124 4.47 5.50 4.01
N ALA A 125 4.10 6.68 4.51
CA ALA A 125 2.71 7.09 4.63
C ALA A 125 2.51 8.52 4.14
N ILE A 126 1.45 8.73 3.36
CA ILE A 126 0.98 10.03 2.89
C ILE A 126 -0.47 10.20 3.32
N ALA A 127 -0.79 11.29 4.03
CA ALA A 127 -2.16 11.65 4.32
C ALA A 127 -2.67 12.61 3.24
N VAL A 128 -3.85 12.36 2.70
CA VAL A 128 -4.43 13.19 1.64
C VAL A 128 -5.67 13.94 2.13
N TYR A 129 -5.87 15.15 1.62
CA TYR A 129 -7.06 15.96 1.91
C TYR A 129 -7.77 16.35 0.63
N ASN A 130 -9.08 16.62 0.72
CA ASN A 130 -9.87 17.08 -0.41
C ASN A 130 -9.55 18.56 -0.72
N PRO A 131 -8.89 18.88 -1.85
CA PRO A 131 -8.56 20.26 -2.19
C PRO A 131 -9.78 21.09 -2.58
N LYS A 132 -10.93 20.45 -2.85
CA LYS A 132 -12.20 21.12 -3.18
C LYS A 132 -13.04 21.43 -1.94
N ASP A 133 -12.63 20.98 -0.76
CA ASP A 133 -13.32 21.30 0.50
C ASP A 133 -13.04 22.75 0.90
N GLN A 134 -13.97 23.64 0.58
CA GLN A 134 -13.89 25.06 0.92
C GLN A 134 -13.96 25.33 2.42
N THR A 135 -14.44 24.38 3.23
CA THR A 135 -14.54 24.55 4.68
C THR A 135 -13.20 24.39 5.40
N GLY A 136 -12.18 23.85 4.72
CA GLY A 136 -10.87 23.57 5.29
C GLY A 136 -10.84 22.40 6.29
N ARG A 137 -11.98 21.76 6.58
CA ARG A 137 -12.06 20.67 7.57
C ARG A 137 -11.24 19.46 7.17
N SER A 138 -11.23 19.10 5.88
CA SER A 138 -10.42 17.99 5.37
C SER A 138 -8.93 18.24 5.57
N PHE A 139 -8.46 19.45 5.27
CA PHE A 139 -7.07 19.85 5.52
C PHE A 139 -6.75 19.84 7.02
N GLN A 140 -7.59 20.44 7.86
CA GLN A 140 -7.37 20.48 9.32
C GLN A 140 -7.25 19.08 9.93
N LYS A 141 -8.13 18.15 9.54
CA LYS A 141 -8.05 16.74 9.97
C LYS A 141 -6.72 16.12 9.55
N CYS A 142 -6.32 16.31 8.29
CA CYS A 142 -5.07 15.79 7.75
C CYS A 142 -3.84 16.39 8.47
N PHE A 143 -3.85 17.70 8.71
CA PHE A 143 -2.78 18.41 9.40
C PHE A 143 -2.61 17.95 10.85
N GLN A 144 -3.70 17.70 11.58
CA GLN A 144 -3.63 17.17 12.94
C GLN A 144 -2.96 15.78 13.00
N LEU A 145 -3.14 14.95 11.97
CA LEU A 145 -2.51 13.63 11.88
C LEU A 145 -0.99 13.72 11.76
N CYS A 146 -0.48 14.74 11.06
CA CYS A 146 0.95 15.00 10.95
C CYS A 146 1.50 15.63 12.23
N ASN A 147 0.90 16.72 12.71
CA ASN A 147 1.52 17.56 13.74
C ASN A 147 1.44 16.98 15.17
N HIS A 148 0.35 16.31 15.53
CA HIS A 148 0.14 15.91 16.93
C HIS A 148 0.46 14.45 17.19
N ALA A 149 0.49 13.63 16.15
CA ALA A 149 0.63 12.19 16.31
C ALA A 149 1.97 11.65 15.77
N ASP A 150 2.77 12.49 15.08
CA ASP A 150 4.03 12.11 14.41
C ASP A 150 3.84 10.81 13.59
N ARG A 151 2.67 10.60 12.98
CA ARG A 151 2.33 9.32 12.31
C ARG A 151 2.59 9.33 10.82
N VAL A 152 2.61 10.52 10.22
CA VAL A 152 2.67 10.72 8.77
C VAL A 152 3.69 11.80 8.48
N LYS A 153 4.60 11.52 7.54
CA LYS A 153 5.66 12.46 7.15
C LYS A 153 5.21 13.49 6.11
N HIS A 154 4.19 13.16 5.32
CA HIS A 154 3.77 13.98 4.19
C HIS A 154 2.25 14.14 4.14
N ILE A 155 1.79 15.38 3.89
CA ILE A 155 0.40 15.68 3.52
C ILE A 155 0.35 16.18 2.08
N ALA A 156 -0.71 15.83 1.35
CA ALA A 156 -0.91 16.32 -0.01
C ALA A 156 -2.39 16.45 -0.38
N PRO A 157 -2.76 17.33 -1.33
CA PRO A 157 -4.10 17.30 -1.90
C PRO A 157 -4.35 15.98 -2.62
N ALA A 158 -5.57 15.45 -2.55
CA ALA A 158 -6.00 14.21 -3.20
C ALA A 158 -6.16 14.37 -4.73
N ASP A 159 -5.09 14.79 -5.40
CA ASP A 159 -4.98 14.94 -6.84
C ASP A 159 -3.92 13.97 -7.36
N TYR A 160 -4.34 12.90 -8.04
CA TYR A 160 -3.44 11.84 -8.52
C TYR A 160 -2.92 12.06 -9.94
N ARG A 161 -3.26 13.20 -10.57
CA ARG A 161 -2.88 13.52 -11.96
C ARG A 161 -1.37 13.78 -12.07
N LYS A 162 -0.81 13.50 -13.25
CA LYS A 162 0.60 13.79 -13.56
C LYS A 162 0.93 15.27 -13.27
N GLY A 163 2.05 15.51 -12.59
CA GLY A 163 2.51 16.85 -12.21
C GLY A 163 1.86 17.45 -10.96
N SER A 164 0.88 16.78 -10.34
CA SER A 164 0.36 17.22 -9.04
C SER A 164 1.37 16.97 -7.90
N HIS A 165 1.20 17.67 -6.77
CA HIS A 165 2.08 17.48 -5.61
C HIS A 165 2.06 16.03 -5.09
N LEU A 166 0.89 15.42 -4.93
CA LEU A 166 0.77 14.02 -4.50
C LEU A 166 1.45 13.08 -5.50
N ARG A 167 1.30 13.33 -6.81
CA ARG A 167 1.91 12.48 -7.82
C ARG A 167 3.44 12.56 -7.80
N LEU A 168 4.01 13.75 -7.65
CA LEU A 168 5.46 13.93 -7.52
C LEU A 168 6.00 13.21 -6.28
N LEU A 169 5.32 13.32 -5.13
CA LEU A 169 5.68 12.58 -3.91
C LEU A 169 5.68 11.06 -4.14
N LEU A 170 4.62 10.53 -4.76
CA LEU A 170 4.53 9.10 -5.07
C LEU A 170 5.65 8.65 -6.01
N GLU A 171 5.94 9.43 -7.05
CA GLU A 171 6.99 9.09 -8.02
C GLU A 171 8.37 9.06 -7.38
N GLU A 172 8.70 10.03 -6.51
CA GLU A 172 9.98 10.06 -5.81
C GLU A 172 10.10 8.93 -4.77
N MET A 173 9.06 8.69 -3.95
CA MET A 173 9.10 7.57 -2.99
C MET A 173 9.26 6.22 -3.67
N VAL A 174 8.60 6.00 -4.82
CA VAL A 174 8.75 4.75 -5.58
C VAL A 174 10.19 4.60 -6.08
N LYS A 175 10.82 5.68 -6.57
CA LYS A 175 12.23 5.64 -7.01
C LYS A 175 13.16 5.33 -5.84
N GLU A 176 13.01 6.01 -4.71
CA GLU A 176 13.82 5.78 -3.50
C GLU A 176 13.73 4.34 -3.03
N VAL A 177 12.51 3.78 -2.96
CA VAL A 177 12.30 2.38 -2.58
C VAL A 177 12.92 1.42 -3.60
N ALA A 178 12.74 1.66 -4.90
CA ALA A 178 13.30 0.81 -5.94
C ALA A 178 14.84 0.83 -5.95
N ASP A 179 15.44 2.02 -5.80
CA ASP A 179 16.89 2.21 -5.74
C ASP A 179 17.48 1.48 -4.53
N ARG A 180 16.84 1.59 -3.35
CA ARG A 180 17.26 0.88 -2.14
C ARG A 180 17.20 -0.64 -2.33
N ILE A 181 16.08 -1.18 -2.83
CA ILE A 181 15.93 -2.63 -3.07
C ILE A 181 17.00 -3.13 -4.05
N LEU A 182 17.31 -2.35 -5.09
CA LEU A 182 18.36 -2.71 -6.04
C LEU A 182 19.74 -2.76 -5.36
N GLN A 183 20.08 -1.76 -4.55
CA GLN A 183 21.34 -1.70 -3.82
C GLN A 183 21.50 -2.91 -2.88
N GLU A 184 20.49 -3.21 -2.07
CA GLU A 184 20.48 -4.35 -1.14
C GLU A 184 20.74 -5.68 -1.88
N ARG A 185 20.06 -5.91 -3.02
CA ARG A 185 20.25 -7.12 -3.83
C ARG A 185 21.65 -7.22 -4.44
N LEU A 186 22.23 -6.09 -4.85
CA LEU A 186 23.60 -6.05 -5.37
C LEU A 186 24.62 -6.38 -4.28
N GLU A 187 24.41 -5.89 -3.05
CA GLU A 187 25.26 -6.17 -1.90
C GLU A 187 25.16 -7.65 -1.48
N GLU A 188 23.97 -8.21 -1.39
CA GLU A 188 23.74 -9.64 -1.12
C GLU A 188 24.42 -10.54 -2.17
N GLY A 189 24.32 -10.16 -3.44
CA GLY A 189 24.97 -10.88 -4.54
C GLY A 189 26.50 -10.80 -4.52
N GLN A 190 27.07 -9.74 -3.92
CA GLN A 190 28.53 -9.60 -3.73
C GLN A 190 29.01 -10.37 -2.50
N GLN A 191 28.27 -10.34 -1.38
CA GLN A 191 28.60 -11.09 -0.17
C GLN A 191 28.43 -12.60 -0.32
N GLY A 192 27.47 -13.06 -1.14
CA GLY A 192 27.30 -14.48 -1.48
C GLY A 192 28.39 -15.06 -2.38
N ARG A 193 29.29 -14.22 -2.92
CA ARG A 193 30.46 -14.63 -3.73
C ARG A 193 31.73 -14.67 -2.89
N VAL A 194 31.73 -15.42 -1.79
CA VAL A 194 32.99 -15.75 -1.09
C VAL A 194 33.73 -16.78 -1.95
N ALA A 195 34.95 -16.46 -2.40
CA ALA A 195 35.77 -17.37 -3.17
C ALA A 195 35.99 -18.68 -2.39
N ALA A 196 35.81 -19.82 -3.06
CA ALA A 196 36.14 -21.11 -2.47
C ALA A 196 37.62 -21.09 -2.01
N PRO A 197 37.93 -21.54 -0.79
CA PRO A 197 39.32 -21.63 -0.35
C PRO A 197 40.08 -22.51 -1.35
N GLY A 198 41.15 -21.96 -1.92
CA GLY A 198 42.02 -22.69 -2.83
C GLY A 198 42.62 -23.89 -2.11
N PHE A 199 42.48 -25.07 -2.71
CA PHE A 199 43.22 -26.28 -2.32
C PHE A 199 44.63 -26.25 -2.93
#